data_AF-A0A1Z4BLC6-F1
#
_entry.id   AF-A0A1Z4BLC6-F1
#
_cell.length_a   1.000
_cell.length_b   1.000
_cell.length_c   1.000
_cell.angle_alpha   90.00
_cell.angle_beta   90.00
_cell.angle_gamma   90.00
#
_symmetry.space_group_name_H-M   'P 1'
#
loop_
_entity.id
_entity.type
_entity.pdbx_description
1 polymer ?
#
loop_
_entity_poly.entity_id
_entity_poly.type
_entity_poly.pdbx_seq_one_letter_code
_entity_poly.pdbx_strand_id
1 'polypeptide(L)'
;MKKIIFMLIFSSILSLLGCKSKEEKFWENHKVILYDTKEAELFINNSVIKPMEASKIQEEFALKNNKAPEMYTFFIVDNYYVFTSYFQPKIPNASIKGIWVDATTGKAKYVLEDIRIRAYKPYTEKENAYPF
;
A
#
# COMPACT_ATOMS: atom_id res chain seq x y z
N MET A 1 -3.82 6.91 -51.33
CA MET A 1 -4.05 7.75 -50.14
C MET A 1 -4.81 7.05 -49.00
N LYS A 2 -5.82 6.19 -49.27
CA LYS A 2 -6.56 5.46 -48.21
C LYS A 2 -5.71 4.57 -47.28
N LYS A 3 -4.61 3.98 -47.80
CA LYS A 3 -3.71 3.09 -47.01
C LYS A 3 -2.86 3.83 -45.96
N ILE A 4 -2.48 5.09 -46.22
CA ILE A 4 -1.63 5.87 -45.31
C ILE A 4 -2.43 6.31 -44.07
N ILE A 5 -3.70 6.67 -44.26
CA ILE A 5 -4.60 7.05 -43.16
C ILE A 5 -4.82 5.88 -42.20
N PHE A 6 -4.98 4.65 -42.71
CA PHE A 6 -5.14 3.47 -41.86
C PHE A 6 -3.91 3.17 -40.99
N MET A 7 -2.70 3.39 -41.51
CA MET A 7 -1.46 3.10 -40.78
C MET A 7 -1.20 4.09 -39.65
N LEU A 8 -1.59 5.36 -39.82
CA LEU A 8 -1.50 6.40 -38.77
C LEU A 8 -2.53 6.20 -37.66
N ILE A 9 -3.72 5.69 -37.97
CA ILE A 9 -4.75 5.39 -36.96
C ILE A 9 -4.31 4.20 -36.10
N PHE A 10 -3.69 3.18 -36.70
CA PHE A 10 -3.27 1.97 -35.98
C PHE A 10 -2.11 2.23 -35.00
N SER A 11 -1.14 3.07 -35.37
CA SER A 11 -0.05 3.48 -34.46
C SER A 11 -0.52 4.39 -33.32
N SER A 12 -1.59 5.16 -33.53
CA SER A 12 -2.20 6.02 -32.51
C SER A 12 -2.98 5.22 -31.44
N ILE A 13 -3.54 4.07 -31.80
CA ILE A 13 -4.24 3.18 -30.86
C ILE A 13 -3.25 2.44 -29.96
N LEU A 14 -2.06 2.08 -30.48
CA LEU A 14 -1.01 1.47 -29.67
C LEU A 14 -0.40 2.42 -28.63
N SER A 15 -0.37 3.74 -28.88
CA SER A 15 0.12 4.71 -27.87
C SER A 15 -0.80 4.87 -26.66
N LEU A 16 -2.07 4.45 -26.75
CA LEU A 16 -3.01 4.44 -25.62
C LEU A 16 -2.91 3.16 -24.76
N LEU A 17 -2.18 2.14 -25.24
CA LEU A 17 -1.83 0.93 -24.50
C LEU A 17 -0.47 1.09 -23.79
N GLY A 18 -0.21 2.27 -23.23
CA GLY A 18 0.94 2.47 -22.35
C GLY A 18 0.95 1.37 -21.28
N CYS A 19 2.08 0.68 -21.12
CA CYS A 19 2.22 -0.30 -20.05
C CYS A 19 1.95 0.40 -18.71
N LYS A 20 0.84 0.04 -18.06
CA LYS A 20 0.52 0.51 -16.70
C LYS A 20 1.71 0.26 -15.78
N SER A 21 2.03 1.27 -14.98
CA SER A 21 3.04 1.19 -13.93
C SER A 21 2.69 0.09 -12.92
N LYS A 22 3.68 -0.34 -12.14
CA LYS A 22 3.45 -1.33 -11.07
C LYS A 22 2.44 -0.84 -10.04
N GLU A 23 2.48 0.45 -9.70
CA GLU A 23 1.51 1.09 -8.81
C GLU A 23 0.10 1.02 -9.40
N GLU A 24 -0.10 1.45 -10.65
CA GLU A 24 -1.43 1.41 -11.30
C GLU A 24 -2.00 0.00 -11.38
N LYS A 25 -1.18 -1.00 -11.76
CA LYS A 25 -1.61 -2.40 -11.77
C LYS A 25 -1.99 -2.89 -10.37
N PHE A 26 -1.33 -2.41 -9.33
CA PHE A 26 -1.66 -2.78 -7.96
C PHE A 26 -3.01 -2.21 -7.55
N TRP A 27 -3.26 -0.92 -7.81
CA TRP A 27 -4.55 -0.26 -7.55
C TRP A 27 -5.74 -0.90 -8.29
N GLU A 28 -5.50 -1.49 -9.46
CA GLU A 28 -6.55 -2.19 -10.21
C GLU A 28 -6.95 -3.54 -9.61
N ASN A 29 -6.01 -4.20 -8.92
CA ASN A 29 -6.21 -5.53 -8.37
C ASN A 29 -6.48 -5.53 -6.87
N HIS A 30 -6.17 -4.43 -6.18
CA HIS A 30 -6.27 -4.31 -4.74
C HIS A 30 -7.00 -3.05 -4.32
N LYS A 31 -7.82 -3.18 -3.28
CA LYS A 31 -8.39 -2.02 -2.61
C LYS A 31 -7.35 -1.46 -1.64
N VAL A 32 -6.82 -0.28 -1.92
CA VAL A 32 -5.87 0.38 -1.02
C VAL A 32 -6.54 1.56 -0.33
N ILE A 33 -6.55 1.53 1.00
CA ILE A 33 -7.11 2.57 1.86
C ILE A 33 -5.96 3.23 2.60
N LEU A 34 -5.86 4.56 2.48
CA LEU A 34 -4.87 5.35 3.22
C LEU A 34 -5.33 5.54 4.66
N TYR A 35 -4.41 5.38 5.61
CA TYR A 35 -4.64 5.79 6.99
C TYR A 35 -4.98 7.29 7.09
N ASP A 36 -5.64 7.69 8.19
CA ASP A 36 -6.19 9.04 8.41
C ASP A 36 -7.31 9.48 7.46
N THR A 37 -7.91 8.55 6.71
CA THR A 37 -9.11 8.82 5.91
C THR A 37 -10.38 8.34 6.63
N LYS A 38 -11.54 8.92 6.29
CA LYS A 38 -12.84 8.42 6.76
C LYS A 38 -13.09 6.96 6.37
N GLU A 39 -12.54 6.55 5.22
CA GLU A 39 -12.64 5.17 4.76
C GLU A 39 -11.83 4.23 5.67
N ALA A 40 -10.63 4.63 6.09
CA ALA A 40 -9.85 3.87 7.07
C ALA A 40 -10.57 3.80 8.43
N GLU A 41 -11.14 4.90 8.89
CA GLU A 41 -11.92 4.92 10.14
C GLU A 41 -13.10 3.94 10.07
N LEU A 42 -13.86 3.95 8.98
CA LEU A 42 -14.97 3.03 8.77
C LEU A 42 -14.50 1.57 8.73
N PHE A 43 -13.41 1.28 8.02
CA PHE A 43 -12.80 -0.05 7.98
C PHE A 43 -12.40 -0.50 9.39
N ILE A 44 -11.65 0.34 10.12
CA ILE A 44 -11.14 0.03 11.46
C ILE A 44 -12.29 -0.19 12.44
N ASN A 45 -13.35 0.61 12.38
CA ASN A 45 -14.52 0.44 13.25
C ASN A 45 -15.21 -0.92 13.02
N ASN A 46 -15.25 -1.39 11.78
CA ASN A 46 -15.89 -2.66 11.40
C ASN A 46 -14.97 -3.88 11.47
N SER A 47 -13.66 -3.70 11.55
CA SER A 47 -12.68 -4.80 11.66
C SER A 47 -12.79 -5.55 13.00
N VAL A 48 -12.45 -6.85 12.99
CA VAL A 48 -12.38 -7.68 14.20
C VAL A 48 -11.09 -7.35 14.96
N ILE A 49 -9.95 -7.44 14.27
CA ILE A 49 -8.64 -7.11 14.79
C ILE A 49 -8.44 -5.61 14.69
N LYS A 50 -8.14 -4.94 15.80
CA LYS A 50 -7.88 -3.49 15.81
C LYS A 50 -6.41 -3.18 15.51
N PRO A 51 -6.06 -1.95 15.05
CA PRO A 51 -4.68 -1.61 14.69
C PRO A 51 -3.64 -1.90 15.79
N MET A 52 -3.97 -1.61 17.06
CA MET A 52 -3.08 -1.90 18.20
C MET A 52 -2.84 -3.41 18.37
N GLU A 53 -3.85 -4.23 18.15
CA GLU A 53 -3.74 -5.70 18.21
C GLU A 53 -2.95 -6.23 17.01
N ALA A 54 -3.22 -5.71 15.81
CA ALA A 54 -2.45 -6.05 14.61
C ALA A 54 -0.95 -5.71 14.76
N SER A 55 -0.62 -4.60 15.42
CA SER A 55 0.77 -4.20 15.71
C SER A 55 1.48 -5.20 16.63
N LYS A 56 0.78 -5.75 17.64
CA LYS A 56 1.34 -6.81 18.48
C LYS A 56 1.51 -8.12 17.70
N ILE A 57 0.52 -8.46 16.87
CA ILE A 57 0.57 -9.67 16.04
C ILE A 57 1.77 -9.64 15.08
N GLN A 58 2.03 -8.51 14.40
CA GLN A 58 3.17 -8.43 13.49
C GLN A 58 4.51 -8.50 14.25
N GLU A 59 4.60 -7.92 15.44
CA GLU A 59 5.79 -7.99 16.29
C GLU A 59 6.07 -9.44 16.70
N GLU A 60 5.08 -10.14 17.25
CA GLU A 60 5.19 -11.55 17.61
C GLU A 60 5.55 -12.43 16.40
N PHE A 61 4.91 -12.18 15.25
CA PHE A 61 5.20 -12.87 14.02
C PHE A 61 6.64 -12.64 13.55
N ALA A 62 7.15 -11.41 13.62
CA ALA A 62 8.53 -11.09 13.25
C ALA A 62 9.53 -11.80 14.16
N LEU A 63 9.35 -11.70 15.47
CA LEU A 63 10.21 -12.31 16.47
C LEU A 63 10.25 -13.84 16.34
N LYS A 64 9.10 -14.48 16.14
CA LYS A 64 9.00 -15.93 15.89
C LYS A 64 9.79 -16.39 14.65
N ASN A 65 9.95 -15.51 13.68
CA ASN A 65 10.69 -15.78 12.44
C ASN A 65 12.13 -15.23 12.48
N ASN A 66 12.65 -14.87 13.65
CA ASN A 66 14.00 -14.29 13.85
C ASN A 66 14.24 -13.03 13.00
N LYS A 67 13.22 -12.17 12.90
CA LYS A 67 13.30 -10.87 12.21
C LYS A 67 12.93 -9.73 13.16
N ALA A 68 13.38 -8.52 12.81
CA ALA A 68 12.89 -7.31 13.45
C ALA A 68 11.44 -7.03 13.04
N PRO A 69 10.59 -6.54 13.96
CA PRO A 69 9.28 -6.01 13.63
C PRO A 69 9.37 -4.87 12.62
N GLU A 70 8.30 -4.69 11.84
CA GLU A 70 8.16 -3.53 10.96
C GLU A 70 7.66 -2.33 11.77
N MET A 71 7.98 -1.11 11.31
CA MET A 71 7.74 0.10 12.10
C MET A 71 6.43 0.82 11.77
N TYR A 72 6.12 1.01 10.49
CA TYR A 72 5.08 1.96 10.08
C TYR A 72 3.87 1.27 9.46
N THR A 73 2.69 1.85 9.65
CA THR A 73 1.47 1.44 8.95
C THR A 73 0.87 2.62 8.18
N PHE A 74 1.03 2.63 6.86
CA PHE A 74 0.51 3.71 6.01
C PHE A 74 -0.77 3.34 5.26
N PHE A 75 -1.00 2.04 5.06
CA PHE A 75 -2.04 1.52 4.19
C PHE A 75 -2.80 0.36 4.85
N ILE A 76 -4.07 0.26 4.49
CA ILE A 76 -4.85 -0.97 4.56
C ILE A 76 -4.99 -1.46 3.13
N VAL A 77 -4.61 -2.70 2.86
CA VAL A 77 -4.73 -3.30 1.53
C VAL A 77 -5.68 -4.50 1.60
N ASP A 78 -6.75 -4.42 0.84
CA ASP A 78 -7.89 -5.32 0.89
C ASP A 78 -8.47 -5.45 2.31
N ASN A 79 -8.05 -6.49 3.03
CA ASN A 79 -8.44 -6.76 4.41
C ASN A 79 -7.22 -6.85 5.35
N TYR A 80 -6.08 -6.27 4.97
CA TYR A 80 -4.82 -6.37 5.70
C TYR A 80 -4.34 -5.00 6.17
N TYR A 81 -3.90 -4.94 7.42
CA TYR A 81 -3.02 -3.87 7.89
C TYR A 81 -1.61 -4.13 7.37
N VAL A 82 -1.02 -3.14 6.69
CA VAL A 82 0.29 -3.28 6.04
C VAL A 82 1.36 -2.55 6.84
N PHE A 83 2.22 -3.33 7.50
CA PHE A 83 3.37 -2.82 8.23
C PHE A 83 4.62 -2.86 7.36
N THR A 84 5.38 -1.76 7.35
CA THR A 84 6.60 -1.62 6.54
C THR A 84 7.63 -0.72 7.23
N SER A 85 8.91 -1.00 7.02
CA SER A 85 10.02 -0.12 7.41
C SER A 85 10.56 0.73 6.25
N TYR A 86 9.97 0.62 5.05
CA TYR A 86 10.45 1.29 3.85
C TYR A 86 9.54 2.45 3.45
N PHE A 87 9.93 3.65 3.89
CA PHE A 87 9.27 4.91 3.56
C PHE A 87 10.26 5.92 2.97
N GLN A 88 9.87 6.61 1.89
CA GLN A 88 10.67 7.67 1.29
C GLN A 88 10.02 9.04 1.58
N PRO A 89 10.55 9.83 2.52
CA PRO A 89 9.90 11.08 2.92
C PRO A 89 9.92 12.16 1.83
N LYS A 90 10.98 12.20 1.00
CA LYS A 90 11.14 13.19 -0.08
C LYS A 90 10.17 12.99 -1.25
N ILE A 91 9.66 11.79 -1.44
CA ILE A 91 8.66 11.43 -2.45
C ILE A 91 7.67 10.57 -1.70
N PRO A 92 6.60 11.15 -1.11
CA PRO A 92 5.82 10.54 -0.02
C PRO A 92 5.17 9.24 -0.48
N ASN A 93 5.94 8.17 -0.42
CA ASN A 93 5.60 6.84 -0.85
C ASN A 93 6.18 5.86 0.17
N ALA A 94 5.42 4.81 0.43
CA ALA A 94 5.86 3.71 1.25
C ALA A 94 5.73 2.42 0.45
N SER A 95 6.62 1.48 0.75
CA SER A 95 6.55 0.15 0.17
C SER A 95 5.41 -0.63 0.81
N ILE A 96 4.73 -1.46 0.02
CA ILE A 96 3.86 -2.51 0.56
C ILE A 96 4.63 -3.76 1.03
N LYS A 97 5.95 -3.81 0.79
CA LYS A 97 6.82 -4.83 1.34
C LYS A 97 6.86 -4.72 2.86
N GLY A 98 6.67 -5.85 3.53
CA GLY A 98 6.76 -5.95 4.98
C GLY A 98 5.86 -7.06 5.53
N ILE A 99 5.26 -6.81 6.68
CA ILE A 99 4.37 -7.77 7.35
C ILE A 99 2.93 -7.29 7.21
N TRP A 100 2.08 -8.20 6.74
CA TRP A 100 0.65 -7.94 6.57
C TRP A 100 -0.12 -8.74 7.60
N VAL A 101 -1.05 -8.09 8.31
CA VAL A 101 -1.91 -8.74 9.30
C VAL A 101 -3.36 -8.65 8.86
N ASP A 102 -4.01 -9.80 8.73
CA ASP A 102 -5.41 -9.91 8.33
C ASP A 102 -6.34 -9.33 9.42
N ALA A 103 -7.16 -8.35 9.05
CA ALA A 103 -8.01 -7.60 9.98
C ALA A 103 -9.22 -8.40 10.50
N THR A 104 -9.47 -9.60 9.97
CA THR A 104 -10.53 -10.50 10.44
C THR A 104 -9.97 -11.66 11.26
N THR A 105 -8.87 -12.26 10.80
CA THR A 105 -8.36 -13.52 11.36
C THR A 105 -7.11 -13.35 12.21
N GLY A 106 -6.44 -12.20 12.15
CA GLY A 106 -5.15 -11.98 12.82
C GLY A 106 -4.00 -12.78 12.21
N LYS A 107 -4.19 -13.43 11.06
CA LYS A 107 -3.10 -14.15 10.39
C LYS A 107 -2.10 -13.16 9.79
N ALA A 108 -0.84 -13.32 10.16
CA ALA A 108 0.27 -12.53 9.63
C ALA A 108 0.98 -13.26 8.47
N LYS A 109 1.48 -12.50 7.50
CA LYS A 109 2.31 -12.99 6.38
C LYS A 109 3.38 -11.98 6.00
N TYR A 110 4.48 -12.47 5.43
CA TYR A 110 5.45 -11.61 4.74
C TYR A 110 4.99 -11.32 3.31
N VAL A 111 5.14 -10.06 2.91
CA VAL A 111 5.05 -9.65 1.51
C VAL A 111 6.41 -9.11 1.10
N LEU A 112 7.00 -9.75 0.09
CA LEU A 112 8.36 -9.45 -0.36
C LEU A 112 8.41 -8.47 -1.53
N GLU A 113 7.27 -8.23 -2.17
CA GLU A 113 7.16 -7.36 -3.34
C GLU A 113 7.31 -5.88 -2.96
N ASP A 114 8.32 -5.21 -3.50
CA ASP A 114 8.53 -3.76 -3.32
C ASP A 114 7.74 -2.96 -4.38
N ILE A 115 6.43 -2.89 -4.20
CA ILE A 115 5.59 -1.88 -4.87
C ILE A 115 5.48 -0.68 -3.94
N ARG A 116 5.81 0.50 -4.46
CA ARG A 116 5.69 1.76 -3.72
C ARG A 116 4.42 2.45 -4.10
N ILE A 117 3.60 2.73 -3.10
CA ILE A 117 2.35 3.45 -3.25
C ILE A 117 2.54 4.82 -2.65
N ARG A 118 2.05 5.85 -3.35
CA ARG A 118 2.01 7.20 -2.79
C ARG A 118 1.13 7.22 -1.55
N ALA A 119 1.76 7.46 -0.41
CA ALA A 119 1.09 7.72 0.86
C ALA A 119 0.75 9.21 0.87
N TYR A 120 -0.46 9.58 0.43
CA TYR A 120 -0.84 10.99 0.35
C TYR A 120 -1.06 11.59 1.75
N LYS A 121 -0.06 12.35 2.23
CA LYS A 121 -0.24 13.54 3.08
C LYS A 121 0.91 14.50 2.76
N PRO A 122 0.67 15.83 2.64
CA PRO A 122 1.76 16.79 2.53
C PRO A 122 2.66 16.63 3.76
N TYR A 123 3.95 16.46 3.53
CA TYR A 123 4.99 16.70 4.52
C TYR A 123 4.90 18.20 4.88
N THR A 124 3.94 18.59 5.72
CA THR A 124 4.03 19.88 6.40
C THR A 124 5.00 19.66 7.54
N GLU A 125 6.14 20.33 7.45
CA GLU A 125 7.09 20.56 8.53
C GLU A 125 6.35 21.15 9.75
N LYS A 126 5.70 20.29 10.51
CA LYS A 126 5.32 20.56 11.89
C LYS A 126 5.95 19.45 12.71
N GLU A 127 6.97 19.89 13.42
CA GLU A 127 7.62 19.22 14.53
C GLU A 127 6.60 18.40 15.33
N ASN A 128 6.91 17.12 15.56
CA ASN A 128 6.24 16.24 16.51
C ASN A 128 4.84 15.75 16.11
N ALA A 129 4.79 14.82 15.16
CA ALA A 129 3.77 13.78 15.17
C ALA A 129 4.30 12.53 14.45
N TYR A 130 4.91 11.63 15.22
CA TYR A 130 4.94 10.22 14.84
C TYR A 130 3.53 9.66 15.10
N PRO A 131 2.80 9.14 14.10
CA PRO A 131 1.62 8.36 14.38
C PRO A 131 2.08 6.90 14.55
N PHE A 132 2.21 6.50 15.82
CA PHE A 132 2.33 5.13 16.36
C PHE A 132 3.35 4.18 15.72
#